data_AF-A0A8D8MF13-F1
#
_entry.id   AF-A0A8D8MF13-F1
#
_cell.length_a   1.000
_cell.length_b   1.000
_cell.length_c   1.000
_cell.angle_alpha   90.00
_cell.angle_beta   90.00
_cell.angle_gamma   90.00
#
_symmetry.space_group_name_H-M   'P 1'
#
loop_
_entity.id
_entity.type
_entity.pdbx_description
1 polymer ?
#
loop_
_entity_poly.entity_id
_entity_poly.type
_entity_poly.pdbx_seq_one_letter_code
_entity_poly.pdbx_strand_id
1 'polypeptide(L)'
;MDVRAITKSVQKLSVSNIHSGIVCDKCATDPIEGFRYACLVCEDYDLCTECYQKKSTSEDHRAFHPMLPILAPDDLAKALKNLTTSQVKIFSCPYCGDGDLAIGKLAAHCLEYHSHKGGKVRCPICVTFSVPDKKRWIDEDTLLLHLLINHQNKDGYGNFFKFSWNSTKFFKQF
;
A
#
# COMPACT_ATOMS: atom_id res chain seq x y z
N MET A 1 2.66 -16.48 1.91
CA MET A 1 1.37 -16.40 2.64
C MET A 1 0.41 -15.58 1.78
N ASP A 2 -0.88 -15.88 1.87
CA ASP A 2 -1.76 -16.01 0.70
C ASP A 2 -2.59 -14.75 0.43
N VAL A 3 -2.23 -13.97 -0.61
CA VAL A 3 -3.00 -12.81 -1.17
C VAL A 3 -4.48 -13.12 -1.49
N ARG A 4 -4.89 -14.38 -1.33
CA ARG A 4 -6.25 -14.90 -1.56
C ARG A 4 -7.34 -14.25 -0.70
N ALA A 5 -7.05 -13.66 0.46
CA ALA A 5 -8.09 -13.03 1.29
C ALA A 5 -8.60 -11.72 0.68
N ILE A 6 -7.69 -10.87 0.17
CA ILE A 6 -8.06 -9.66 -0.58
C ILE A 6 -8.74 -10.05 -1.89
N THR A 7 -8.20 -11.02 -2.63
CA THR A 7 -8.81 -11.42 -3.91
C THR A 7 -10.20 -12.04 -3.76
N LYS A 8 -10.51 -12.77 -2.68
CA LYS A 8 -11.87 -13.34 -2.49
C LYS A 8 -12.94 -12.26 -2.33
N SER A 9 -12.63 -11.16 -1.66
CA SER A 9 -13.55 -10.03 -1.49
C SER A 9 -13.61 -9.15 -2.75
N VAL A 10 -12.49 -9.00 -3.46
CA VAL A 10 -12.36 -8.19 -4.69
C VAL A 10 -12.93 -8.90 -5.93
N GLN A 11 -12.79 -10.22 -6.05
CA GLN A 11 -13.29 -11.01 -7.20
C GLN A 11 -14.80 -10.90 -7.42
N LYS A 12 -15.56 -10.46 -6.40
CA LYS A 12 -17.01 -10.31 -6.48
C LYS A 12 -17.45 -8.94 -7.02
N LEU A 13 -16.53 -7.98 -7.15
CA LEU A 13 -16.80 -6.65 -7.65
C LEU A 13 -16.35 -6.57 -9.12
N SER A 14 -17.21 -6.07 -10.02
CA SER A 14 -16.82 -5.76 -11.41
C SER A 14 -15.91 -4.52 -11.40
N VAL A 15 -14.62 -4.78 -11.24
CA VAL A 15 -13.58 -3.79 -10.99
C VAL A 15 -12.74 -3.72 -12.26
N SER A 16 -12.72 -2.57 -12.93
CA SER A 16 -11.86 -2.37 -14.11
C SER A 16 -10.39 -2.35 -13.71
N ASN A 17 -10.08 -1.94 -12.47
CA ASN A 17 -8.75 -1.96 -11.84
C ASN A 17 -7.65 -1.39 -12.73
N ILE A 18 -7.87 -0.18 -13.24
CA ILE A 18 -6.94 0.50 -14.13
C ILE A 18 -6.19 1.56 -13.32
N HIS A 19 -4.86 1.45 -13.28
CA HIS A 19 -3.98 2.42 -12.64
C HIS A 19 -3.43 3.41 -13.66
N SER A 20 -4.25 4.39 -14.07
CA SER A 20 -3.87 5.42 -15.04
C SER A 20 -2.61 6.18 -14.62
N GLY A 21 -1.65 6.32 -15.54
CA GLY A 21 -0.39 7.04 -15.31
C GLY A 21 0.62 6.29 -14.45
N ILE A 22 0.38 4.99 -14.17
CA ILE A 22 1.34 4.11 -13.50
C ILE A 22 1.83 3.07 -14.51
N VAL A 23 3.15 3.05 -14.68
CA VAL A 23 3.86 2.15 -15.60
C VAL A 23 4.49 1.01 -14.81
N CYS A 24 4.49 -0.20 -15.37
CA CYS A 24 5.26 -1.30 -14.80
C CYS A 24 6.77 -1.12 -15.09
N ASP A 25 7.61 -1.01 -14.07
CA ASP A 25 9.05 -0.79 -14.22
C ASP A 25 9.79 -1.94 -14.91
N LYS A 26 9.17 -3.13 -15.00
CA LYS A 26 9.79 -4.28 -15.65
C LYS A 26 9.45 -4.42 -17.13
N CYS A 27 8.18 -4.33 -17.48
CA CYS A 27 7.70 -4.60 -18.84
C CYS A 27 7.19 -3.35 -19.58
N ALA A 28 7.22 -2.19 -18.93
CA ALA A 28 6.74 -0.92 -19.46
C ALA A 28 5.27 -0.91 -19.88
N THR A 29 4.45 -1.87 -19.41
CA THR A 29 3.00 -1.80 -19.64
C THR A 29 2.41 -0.58 -18.94
N ASP A 30 1.56 0.16 -19.67
CA ASP A 30 0.91 1.39 -19.23
C ASP A 30 -0.49 1.47 -19.87
N PRO A 31 -1.57 1.62 -19.09
CA PRO A 31 -1.58 1.56 -17.62
C PRO A 31 -1.37 0.14 -17.09
N ILE A 32 -1.02 0.02 -15.81
CA ILE A 32 -1.13 -1.28 -15.13
C ILE A 32 -2.62 -1.64 -14.97
N GLU A 33 -2.99 -2.79 -15.52
CA GLU A 33 -4.30 -3.43 -15.33
C GLU A 33 -4.26 -4.48 -14.20
N GLY A 34 -5.35 -4.59 -13.46
CA GLY A 34 -5.43 -5.48 -12.30
C GLY A 34 -4.73 -4.88 -11.08
N PHE A 35 -4.12 -5.74 -10.24
CA PHE A 35 -3.37 -5.23 -9.10
C PHE A 35 -2.06 -4.56 -9.55
N ARG A 36 -1.84 -3.35 -9.05
CA ARG A 36 -0.50 -2.75 -8.95
C ARG A 36 0.23 -3.33 -7.76
N TYR A 37 1.42 -3.89 -7.97
CA TYR A 37 2.29 -4.34 -6.90
C TYR A 37 3.37 -3.29 -6.67
N ALA A 38 3.22 -2.47 -5.62
CA ALA A 38 4.19 -1.45 -5.26
C ALA A 38 5.27 -2.03 -4.34
N CYS A 39 6.53 -1.81 -4.66
CA CYS A 39 7.63 -2.20 -3.79
C CYS A 39 7.68 -1.30 -2.56
N LEU A 40 7.83 -1.91 -1.38
CA LEU A 40 7.90 -1.18 -0.13
C LEU A 40 9.34 -0.84 0.31
N VAL A 41 10.32 -1.12 -0.54
CA VAL A 41 11.75 -0.87 -0.30
C VAL A 41 12.34 0.02 -1.37
N CYS A 42 12.05 -0.27 -2.65
CA CYS A 42 12.57 0.45 -3.81
C CYS A 42 11.88 1.78 -4.06
N GLU A 43 12.58 2.65 -4.80
CA GLU A 43 12.06 3.95 -5.20
C GLU A 43 11.14 3.84 -6.39
N ASP A 44 9.91 4.34 -6.19
CA ASP A 44 8.84 4.41 -7.20
C ASP A 44 8.68 3.15 -8.06
N TYR A 45 8.96 1.98 -7.47
CA TYR A 45 9.00 0.74 -8.22
C TYR A 45 7.68 -0.02 -8.12
N ASP A 46 7.05 -0.22 -9.27
CA ASP A 46 5.75 -0.82 -9.46
C ASP A 46 5.80 -1.95 -10.49
N LEU A 47 5.15 -3.07 -10.15
CA LEU A 47 5.01 -4.20 -11.06
C LEU A 47 3.53 -4.44 -11.37
N CYS A 48 3.25 -4.78 -12.63
CA CYS A 48 2.00 -5.44 -12.97
C CYS A 48 1.93 -6.85 -12.36
N THR A 49 0.73 -7.43 -12.34
CA THR A 49 0.49 -8.76 -11.77
C THR A 49 1.40 -9.83 -12.37
N GLU A 50 1.61 -9.82 -13.69
CA GLU A 50 2.45 -10.80 -14.37
C GLU A 50 3.92 -10.69 -13.96
N CYS A 51 4.47 -9.48 -13.92
CA CYS A 51 5.87 -9.26 -13.55
C CYS A 51 6.14 -9.61 -12.09
N TYR A 52 5.17 -9.33 -11.20
CA TYR A 52 5.23 -9.75 -9.81
C TYR A 52 5.23 -11.29 -9.68
N GLN A 53 4.32 -11.98 -10.36
CA GLN A 53 4.24 -13.45 -10.32
C GLN A 53 5.49 -14.12 -10.89
N LYS A 54 6.09 -13.54 -11.92
CA LYS A 54 7.38 -13.96 -12.49
C LYS A 54 8.58 -13.67 -11.59
N LYS A 55 8.39 -13.05 -10.42
CA LYS A 55 9.47 -12.66 -9.49
C LYS A 55 10.54 -11.84 -10.20
N SER A 56 10.09 -10.86 -10.99
CA SER A 56 10.98 -10.03 -11.80
C SER A 56 11.97 -9.26 -10.94
N THR A 57 13.17 -9.04 -11.48
CA THR A 57 14.24 -8.27 -10.85
C THR A 57 14.75 -7.17 -11.79
N SER A 58 15.37 -6.16 -11.20
CA SER A 58 16.08 -5.07 -11.88
C SER A 58 17.38 -4.75 -11.12
N GLU A 59 18.06 -3.67 -11.51
CA GLU A 59 19.22 -3.15 -10.79
C GLU A 59 18.85 -2.77 -9.35
N ASP A 60 17.76 -2.01 -9.20
CA ASP A 60 17.29 -1.48 -7.90
C ASP A 60 16.30 -2.39 -7.17
N HIS A 61 15.72 -3.40 -7.85
CA HIS A 61 14.69 -4.28 -7.30
C HIS A 61 15.10 -5.75 -7.21
N ARG A 62 14.86 -6.34 -6.03
CA ARG A 62 15.03 -7.77 -5.77
C ARG A 62 13.67 -8.43 -5.53
N ALA A 63 13.51 -9.64 -6.03
CA ALA A 63 12.26 -10.40 -5.94
C ALA A 63 11.81 -10.75 -4.51
N PHE A 64 12.71 -10.63 -3.53
CA PHE A 64 12.40 -10.85 -2.11
C PHE A 64 12.01 -9.56 -1.37
N HIS A 65 12.05 -8.39 -2.02
CA HIS A 65 11.55 -7.17 -1.41
C HIS A 65 10.04 -7.29 -1.16
N PRO A 66 9.55 -6.88 0.02
CA PRO A 66 8.12 -6.83 0.30
C PRO A 66 7.36 -5.97 -0.71
N MET A 67 6.30 -6.55 -1.29
CA MET A 67 5.42 -5.90 -2.25
C MET A 67 4.03 -5.73 -1.65
N LEU A 68 3.38 -4.62 -1.97
CA LEU A 68 2.01 -4.31 -1.55
C LEU A 68 1.08 -4.38 -2.77
N PRO A 69 0.09 -5.29 -2.80
CA PRO A 69 -0.96 -5.25 -3.81
C PRO A 69 -1.91 -4.07 -3.54
N ILE A 70 -2.12 -3.23 -4.55
CA ILE A 70 -2.92 -2.01 -4.49
C ILE A 70 -4.00 -2.09 -5.57
N LEU A 71 -5.22 -1.73 -5.20
CA LEU A 71 -6.34 -1.54 -6.13
C LEU A 71 -6.33 -0.12 -6.68
N ALA A 72 -6.86 0.07 -7.88
CA ALA A 72 -7.13 1.39 -8.42
C ALA A 72 -8.00 2.21 -7.44
N PRO A 73 -7.82 3.54 -7.32
CA PRO A 73 -8.45 4.34 -6.28
C PRO A 73 -9.98 4.16 -6.18
N ASP A 74 -10.68 4.14 -7.31
CA ASP A 74 -12.13 3.97 -7.36
C ASP A 74 -12.58 2.60 -6.85
N ASP A 75 -11.80 1.56 -7.17
CA ASP A 75 -12.12 0.20 -6.77
C ASP A 75 -11.73 -0.06 -5.32
N LEU A 76 -10.63 0.53 -4.84
CA LEU A 76 -10.30 0.58 -3.43
C LEU A 76 -11.44 1.25 -2.64
N ALA A 77 -11.93 2.40 -3.09
CA ALA A 77 -13.02 3.09 -2.44
C ALA A 77 -14.30 2.25 -2.35
N LYS A 78 -14.68 1.57 -3.45
CA LYS A 78 -15.82 0.64 -3.47
C LYS A 78 -15.61 -0.51 -2.47
N ALA A 79 -14.42 -1.10 -2.44
CA ALA A 79 -14.10 -2.21 -1.55
C ALA A 79 -14.14 -1.81 -0.07
N LEU A 80 -13.78 -0.57 0.25
CA LEU A 80 -13.73 -0.06 1.62
C LEU A 80 -15.06 0.54 2.12
N LYS A 81 -16.02 0.82 1.24
CA LYS A 81 -17.25 1.59 1.53
C LYS A 81 -18.04 1.12 2.76
N ASN A 82 -18.05 -0.18 3.05
CA ASN A 82 -18.84 -0.77 4.15
C ASN A 82 -17.96 -1.44 5.22
N LEU A 83 -16.66 -1.13 5.26
CA LEU A 83 -15.73 -1.74 6.19
C LEU A 83 -15.32 -0.76 7.29
N THR A 84 -15.24 -1.25 8.52
CA THR A 84 -14.58 -0.54 9.61
C THR A 84 -13.06 -0.67 9.49
N THR A 85 -12.30 0.25 10.12
CA THR A 85 -10.83 0.26 10.07
C THR A 85 -10.20 -1.08 10.47
N SER A 86 -10.80 -1.80 11.43
CA SER A 86 -10.30 -3.10 11.89
C SER A 86 -10.57 -4.25 10.92
N GLN A 87 -11.55 -4.09 10.03
CA GLN A 87 -11.87 -5.04 8.96
C GLN A 87 -11.01 -4.84 7.72
N VAL A 88 -10.44 -3.64 7.54
CA VAL A 88 -9.55 -3.32 6.42
C VAL A 88 -8.15 -3.91 6.69
N LYS A 89 -7.89 -5.05 6.08
CA LYS A 89 -6.62 -5.81 6.19
C LYS A 89 -5.93 -5.86 4.84
N ILE A 90 -5.31 -4.75 4.45
CA ILE A 90 -4.74 -4.58 3.10
C ILE A 90 -3.25 -4.24 3.12
N PHE A 91 -2.64 -4.10 4.30
CA PHE A 91 -1.25 -3.66 4.41
C PHE A 91 -0.30 -4.84 4.59
N SER A 92 0.90 -4.67 4.02
CA SER A 92 2.04 -5.56 4.21
C SER A 92 3.15 -4.86 4.96
N CYS A 93 3.82 -5.56 5.86
CA CYS A 93 5.00 -5.05 6.55
C CYS A 93 6.17 -4.90 5.57
N PRO A 94 6.82 -3.72 5.48
CA PRO A 94 7.91 -3.51 4.53
C PRO A 94 9.24 -4.15 4.97
N TYR A 95 9.34 -4.64 6.21
CA TYR A 95 10.56 -5.27 6.73
C TYR A 95 10.59 -6.78 6.59
N CYS A 96 9.43 -7.44 6.47
CA CYS A 96 9.33 -8.91 6.41
C CYS A 96 8.33 -9.42 5.36
N GLY A 97 7.44 -8.57 4.84
CA GLY A 97 6.41 -8.97 3.89
C GLY A 97 5.15 -9.59 4.52
N ASP A 98 5.05 -9.64 5.84
CA ASP A 98 3.82 -10.11 6.51
C ASP A 98 2.63 -9.24 6.11
N GLY A 99 1.63 -9.89 5.50
CA GLY A 99 0.44 -9.24 4.92
C GLY A 99 -0.79 -9.32 5.82
N ASP A 100 -1.94 -8.93 5.24
CA ASP A 100 -3.26 -8.94 5.90
C ASP A 100 -3.30 -8.15 7.21
N LEU A 101 -2.46 -7.11 7.31
CA LEU A 101 -2.40 -6.25 8.48
C LEU A 101 -3.44 -5.14 8.35
N ALA A 102 -4.25 -4.99 9.39
CA ALA A 102 -4.94 -3.73 9.65
C ALA A 102 -3.93 -2.69 10.17
N ILE A 103 -4.26 -1.41 10.09
CA ILE A 103 -3.34 -0.31 10.42
C ILE A 103 -2.80 -0.44 11.86
N GLY A 104 -3.69 -0.67 12.82
CA GLY A 104 -3.27 -0.86 14.20
C GLY A 104 -2.45 -2.11 14.45
N LYS A 105 -2.62 -3.14 13.60
CA LYS A 105 -1.82 -4.36 13.65
C LYS A 105 -0.46 -4.17 12.98
N LEU A 106 -0.36 -3.34 11.94
CA LEU A 106 0.92 -3.00 11.30
C LEU A 106 1.87 -2.30 12.28
N ALA A 107 1.39 -1.29 13.02
CA ALA A 107 2.20 -0.59 14.00
C ALA A 107 2.60 -1.50 15.18
N ALA A 108 1.66 -2.29 15.72
CA ALA A 108 1.95 -3.25 16.78
C ALA A 108 2.97 -4.31 16.32
N HIS A 109 2.82 -4.82 15.10
CA HIS A 109 3.79 -5.74 14.47
C HIS A 109 5.18 -5.13 14.38
N CYS A 110 5.29 -3.89 13.90
CA CYS A 110 6.57 -3.20 13.79
C CYS A 110 7.22 -2.99 15.16
N LEU A 111 6.42 -2.68 16.19
CA LEU A 111 6.91 -2.55 17.56
C LEU A 111 7.42 -3.89 18.12
N GLU A 112 6.70 -4.98 17.91
CA GLU A 112 7.03 -6.29 18.48
C GLU A 112 8.22 -6.96 17.79
N TYR A 113 8.25 -6.95 16.46
CA TYR A 113 9.22 -7.73 15.68
C TYR A 113 10.36 -6.89 15.08
N HIS A 114 10.19 -5.57 14.99
CA HIS A 114 11.08 -4.68 14.23
C HIS A 114 11.42 -3.38 14.96
N SER A 115 11.33 -3.35 16.30
CA SER A 115 11.62 -2.17 17.14
C SER A 115 13.00 -1.53 16.87
N HIS A 116 13.99 -2.35 16.49
CA HIS A 116 15.37 -1.94 16.25
C HIS A 116 15.82 -2.10 14.79
N LYS A 117 14.93 -2.53 13.88
CA LYS A 117 15.29 -2.64 12.46
C LYS A 117 15.35 -1.24 11.84
N GLY A 118 16.55 -0.84 11.43
CA GLY A 118 16.76 0.28 10.52
C GLY A 118 16.65 -0.15 9.05
N GLY A 119 16.62 0.83 8.14
CA GLY A 119 16.60 0.60 6.70
C GLY A 119 15.53 1.43 6.01
N LYS A 120 15.84 1.90 4.79
CA LYS A 120 14.93 2.71 3.98
C LYS A 120 13.75 1.86 3.54
N VAL A 121 12.55 2.25 3.97
CA VAL A 121 11.28 1.60 3.61
C VAL A 121 10.23 2.65 3.30
N ARG A 122 9.22 2.24 2.54
CA ARG A 122 8.04 3.04 2.24
C ARG A 122 6.90 2.66 3.18
N CYS A 123 6.18 3.66 3.68
CA CYS A 123 5.01 3.43 4.52
C CYS A 123 3.87 2.82 3.68
N PRO A 124 3.38 1.61 4.01
CA PRO A 124 2.30 0.95 3.26
C PRO A 124 1.03 1.80 3.15
N ILE A 125 0.73 2.60 4.17
CA ILE A 125 -0.45 3.48 4.19
C ILE A 125 -0.28 4.64 3.21
N CYS A 126 0.87 5.31 3.23
CA CYS A 126 1.15 6.44 2.33
C CYS A 126 1.21 5.99 0.87
N VAL A 127 1.77 4.80 0.59
CA VAL A 127 1.83 4.23 -0.76
C VAL A 127 0.42 3.93 -1.28
N THR A 128 -0.45 3.32 -0.47
CA THR A 128 -1.83 3.00 -0.88
C THR A 128 -2.65 4.24 -1.20
N PHE A 129 -2.58 5.28 -0.36
CA PHE A 129 -3.47 6.44 -0.47
C PHE A 129 -2.86 7.64 -1.20
N SER A 130 -1.60 7.54 -1.65
CA SER A 130 -0.90 8.54 -2.47
C SER A 130 -1.17 9.98 -2.02
N VAL A 131 -0.86 10.27 -0.74
CA VAL A 131 -1.06 11.60 -0.15
C VAL A 131 -0.14 12.61 -0.85
N PRO A 132 -0.67 13.64 -1.54
CA PRO A 132 0.15 14.71 -2.10
C PRO A 132 0.88 15.45 -0.98
N ASP A 133 2.10 15.96 -1.24
CA ASP A 133 2.93 16.79 -0.34
C ASP A 133 3.68 16.14 0.84
N LYS A 134 3.62 14.83 1.06
CA LYS A 134 4.53 14.17 2.01
C LYS A 134 5.46 13.25 1.25
N LYS A 135 6.78 13.46 1.42
CA LYS A 135 7.84 12.58 0.90
C LYS A 135 7.34 11.13 0.97
N ARG A 136 7.32 10.41 -0.16
CA ARG A 136 6.88 8.99 -0.25
C ARG A 136 7.78 8.03 0.56
N TRP A 137 8.68 8.60 1.35
CA TRP A 137 9.87 8.04 1.97
C TRP A 137 9.92 8.38 3.44
N ILE A 138 10.45 7.44 4.20
CA ILE A 138 10.85 7.65 5.57
C ILE A 138 12.39 7.64 5.51
N ASP A 139 12.98 8.83 5.36
CA ASP A 139 14.41 9.04 5.14
C ASP A 139 15.19 9.17 6.46
N GLU A 140 14.57 9.75 7.48
CA GLU A 140 15.22 10.09 8.76
C GLU A 140 14.67 9.31 9.96
N ASP A 141 13.40 8.89 9.93
CA ASP A 141 12.72 8.20 11.03
C ASP A 141 12.60 6.68 10.81
N THR A 142 12.29 5.91 11.88
CA THR A 142 11.83 4.53 11.69
C THR A 142 10.39 4.52 11.19
N LEU A 143 10.00 3.47 10.46
CA LEU A 143 8.58 3.29 10.08
C LEU A 143 7.66 3.31 11.31
N LEU A 144 8.08 2.72 12.42
CA LEU A 144 7.32 2.72 13.66
C LEU A 144 7.05 4.15 14.12
N LEU A 145 8.07 5.01 14.16
CA LEU A 145 7.91 6.41 14.56
C LEU A 145 6.99 7.16 13.59
N HIS A 146 7.17 6.97 12.27
CA HIS A 146 6.28 7.54 11.26
C HIS A 146 4.82 7.15 11.47
N LEU A 147 4.54 5.88 11.75
CA LEU A 147 3.19 5.35 11.99
C LEU A 147 2.57 5.95 13.26
N LEU A 148 3.33 6.04 14.36
CA LEU A 148 2.85 6.60 15.62
C LEU A 148 2.58 8.11 15.52
N ILE A 149 3.38 8.86 14.78
CA ILE A 149 3.21 10.32 14.65
C ILE A 149 2.11 10.66 13.63
N ASN A 150 2.11 10.02 12.47
CA ASN A 150 1.29 10.45 11.33
C ASN A 150 -0.01 9.66 11.15
N HIS A 151 -0.12 8.47 11.74
CA HIS A 151 -1.22 7.54 11.50
C HIS A 151 -1.90 7.03 12.79
N GLN A 152 -1.51 7.54 13.96
CA GLN A 152 -2.15 7.27 15.24
C GLN A 152 -3.18 8.37 15.57
N ASN A 153 -4.43 7.98 15.90
CA ASN A 153 -5.44 8.92 16.41
C ASN A 153 -5.52 8.86 17.96
N LYS A 154 -5.92 9.96 18.60
CA LYS A 154 -5.93 10.13 20.06
C LYS A 154 -6.90 9.21 20.84
N ASP A 155 -7.85 8.57 20.16
CA ASP A 155 -8.79 7.60 20.74
C ASP A 155 -8.49 6.14 20.31
N GLY A 156 -7.31 5.87 19.75
CA GLY A 156 -6.99 4.64 19.02
C GLY A 156 -7.19 4.78 17.50
N TYR A 157 -6.97 3.69 16.73
CA TYR A 157 -7.06 3.66 15.25
C TYR A 157 -8.51 3.81 14.71
N GLY A 158 -9.19 4.89 15.08
CA GLY A 158 -10.52 5.25 14.61
C GLY A 158 -10.47 6.56 13.84
N ASN A 159 -11.14 6.61 12.68
CA ASN A 159 -11.31 7.75 11.77
C ASN A 159 -10.16 8.09 10.81
N PHE A 160 -9.83 7.11 9.95
CA PHE A 160 -9.13 7.34 8.68
C PHE A 160 -9.91 8.25 7.71
N PHE A 161 -11.24 8.28 7.82
CA PHE A 161 -12.11 9.11 6.96
C PHE A 161 -12.01 10.63 7.22
N LYS A 162 -11.22 11.08 8.19
CA LYS A 162 -10.94 12.52 8.41
C LYS A 162 -9.85 13.08 7.49
N PHE A 163 -9.05 12.23 6.84
CA PHE A 163 -8.34 12.65 5.62
C PHE A 163 -9.39 12.75 4.52
N SER A 164 -10.08 13.90 4.51
CA SER A 164 -11.02 14.39 3.49
C SER A 164 -11.07 13.48 2.26
N TRP A 165 -11.91 12.45 2.33
CA TRP A 165 -12.48 11.81 1.16
C TRP A 165 -13.49 12.82 0.59
N ASN A 166 -12.98 13.97 0.13
CA ASN A 166 -13.73 14.87 -0.73
C ASN A 166 -13.61 14.26 -2.11
N SER A 167 -14.61 13.45 -2.45
CA SER A 167 -14.92 12.95 -3.79
C SER A 167 -15.05 14.06 -4.86
N THR A 168 -14.73 15.32 -4.53
CA THR A 168 -14.79 16.50 -5.39
C THR A 168 -13.44 17.20 -5.61
N LYS A 169 -12.33 16.75 -4.99
CA LYS A 169 -11.00 17.39 -5.19
C LYS A 169 -9.95 16.55 -5.94
N PHE A 170 -10.17 15.25 -6.18
CA PHE A 170 -9.17 14.41 -6.86
C PHE A 170 -9.18 14.59 -8.40
N PHE A 171 -10.30 15.00 -8.99
CA PHE A 171 -10.45 15.19 -10.44
C PHE A 171 -10.16 16.61 -10.96
N LYS A 172 -9.45 17.45 -10.21
CA LYS A 172 -9.10 18.82 -10.66
C LYS A 172 -7.61 19.07 -10.89
N GLN A 173 -6.78 18.04 -10.98
CA GLN A 173 -5.37 18.27 -11.31
C GLN A 173 -4.69 17.23 -12.19
N PHE A 174 -5.44 16.38 -12.89
CA PHE A 174 -5.03 15.71 -14.12
C PHE A 174 -6.27 15.50 -15.01
#